data_AF-A0A510UMY1-F1
#
_entry.id   AF-A0A510UMY1-F1
#
_cell.length_a   1.000
_cell.length_b   1.000
_cell.length_c   1.000
_cell.angle_alpha   90.00
_cell.angle_beta   90.00
_cell.angle_gamma   90.00
#
_symmetry.space_group_name_H-M   'P 1'
#
loop_
_entity.id
_entity.type
_entity.pdbx_description
1 polymer ?
#
loop_
_entity_poly.entity_id
_entity_poly.type
_entity_poly.pdbx_seq_one_letter_code
_entity_poly.pdbx_strand_id
1 'polypeptide(L)'
;MKTINIDHIKEKLIPKSHDHNSLRQKRRYKSKLDPYRYEILTLYNELNYSLGTIQIWLTEKKEISVSRSTLLTRLKYWEDLKSKE
;
A
#
# COMPACT_ATOMS: atom_id res chain seq x y z
N MET A 1 32.31 -38.90 -36.48
CA MET A 1 32.67 -37.60 -35.86
C MET A 1 31.41 -36.76 -35.78
N LYS A 2 30.92 -36.44 -34.57
CA LYS A 2 29.71 -35.60 -34.39
C LYS A 2 30.11 -34.13 -34.43
N THR A 3 29.65 -33.41 -35.43
CA THR A 3 29.81 -31.95 -35.54
C THR A 3 28.90 -31.29 -34.51
N ILE A 4 29.50 -30.58 -33.55
CA ILE A 4 28.75 -29.81 -32.55
C ILE A 4 28.34 -28.51 -33.24
N ASN A 5 27.03 -28.31 -33.38
CA ASN A 5 26.46 -27.12 -34.01
C ASN A 5 26.64 -25.90 -33.08
N ILE A 6 27.57 -25.01 -33.43
CA ILE A 6 28.02 -23.88 -32.60
C ILE A 6 26.90 -22.85 -32.39
N ASP A 7 25.91 -22.79 -33.29
CA ASP A 7 24.81 -21.82 -33.20
C ASP A 7 23.92 -22.07 -31.96
N HIS A 8 23.83 -23.32 -31.49
CA HIS A 8 23.05 -23.67 -30.30
C HIS A 8 23.71 -23.24 -28.98
N ILE A 9 24.99 -22.87 -29.01
CA ILE A 9 25.73 -22.43 -27.81
C ILE A 9 25.58 -20.92 -27.59
N LYS A 10 25.38 -20.13 -28.66
CA LYS A 10 25.23 -18.67 -28.58
C LYS A 10 23.98 -18.25 -27.79
N GLU A 11 22.87 -18.98 -27.93
CA GLU A 11 21.64 -18.66 -27.18
C GLU A 11 21.76 -18.91 -25.67
N LYS A 12 22.69 -19.77 -25.25
CA LYS A 12 22.87 -20.16 -23.84
C LYS A 12 23.81 -19.23 -23.05
N LEU A 13 24.57 -18.39 -23.76
CA LEU A 13 25.62 -17.52 -23.18
C LEU A 13 25.20 -16.06 -23.00
N ILE A 14 24.02 -15.67 -23.49
CA ILE A 14 23.47 -14.36 -23.14
C ILE A 14 22.77 -14.56 -21.80
N PRO A 15 23.31 -14.06 -20.66
CA PRO A 15 22.52 -13.99 -19.46
C PRO A 15 21.30 -13.17 -19.84
N LYS A 16 20.11 -13.76 -19.82
CA LYS A 16 18.88 -13.00 -19.77
C LYS A 16 19.07 -12.09 -18.57
N SER A 17 19.41 -10.82 -18.79
CA SER A 17 19.26 -9.82 -17.75
C SER A 17 17.78 -9.93 -17.40
N HIS A 18 17.50 -10.63 -16.32
CA HIS A 18 16.26 -10.40 -15.62
C HIS A 18 16.45 -8.99 -15.09
N ASP A 19 16.14 -8.02 -15.94
CA ASP A 19 15.67 -6.72 -15.52
C ASP A 19 14.37 -7.00 -14.75
N HIS A 20 14.54 -7.48 -13.52
CA HIS A 20 13.58 -7.38 -12.45
C HIS A 20 13.43 -5.92 -11.98
N ASN A 21 13.97 -4.97 -12.75
CA ASN A 21 13.44 -3.63 -12.89
C ASN A 21 12.28 -3.58 -13.88
N SER A 22 11.44 -4.62 -13.93
CA SER A 22 10.04 -4.38 -14.26
C SER A 22 9.58 -3.38 -13.23
N LEU A 23 9.47 -2.13 -13.70
CA LEU A 23 8.94 -0.97 -13.02
C LEU A 23 8.02 -1.46 -11.93
N ARG A 24 8.51 -1.45 -10.67
CA ARG A 24 7.63 -1.41 -9.51
C ARG A 24 6.89 -0.10 -9.69
N GLN A 25 5.87 -0.09 -10.56
CA GLN A 25 4.75 0.80 -10.45
C GLN A 25 4.29 0.52 -9.04
N LYS A 26 4.77 1.33 -8.11
CA LYS A 26 4.12 1.55 -6.83
C LYS A 26 2.73 1.94 -7.26
N ARG A 27 1.83 0.96 -7.35
CA ARG A 27 0.40 1.24 -7.35
C ARG A 27 0.27 2.14 -6.15
N ARG A 28 0.02 3.43 -6.39
CA ARG A 28 -0.35 4.36 -5.33
C ARG A 28 -1.72 3.84 -4.90
N TYR A 29 -1.74 2.76 -4.13
CA TYR A 29 -2.93 2.28 -3.46
C TYR A 29 -3.25 3.40 -2.48
N LYS A 30 -4.06 4.34 -2.96
CA LYS A 30 -4.71 5.31 -2.10
C LYS A 30 -5.53 4.48 -1.13
N SER A 31 -5.26 4.62 0.16
CA SER A 31 -6.00 3.87 1.16
C SER A 31 -7.48 4.18 0.99
N LYS A 32 -8.36 3.20 1.19
CA LYS A 32 -9.82 3.45 1.23
C LYS A 32 -10.20 4.47 2.31
N LEU A 33 -9.33 4.67 3.31
CA LEU A 33 -9.49 5.65 4.38
C LEU A 33 -9.00 7.06 4.01
N ASP A 34 -8.14 7.21 2.99
CA ASP A 34 -7.56 8.52 2.64
C ASP A 34 -8.59 9.58 2.23
N PRO A 35 -9.67 9.25 1.49
CA PRO A 35 -10.73 10.21 1.21
C PRO A 35 -11.41 10.79 2.45
N TYR A 36 -11.37 10.06 3.57
CA TYR A 36 -12.04 10.41 4.83
C TYR A 36 -11.06 10.84 5.92
N ARG A 37 -9.81 11.16 5.57
CA ARG A 37 -8.74 11.50 6.53
C ARG A 37 -9.18 12.57 7.52
N TYR A 38 -9.71 13.69 7.04
CA TYR A 38 -10.07 14.81 7.90
C TYR A 38 -11.24 14.47 8.81
N GLU A 39 -12.29 13.82 8.29
CA GLU A 39 -13.43 13.36 9.11
C GLU A 39 -12.95 12.43 10.23
N ILE A 40 -12.10 11.46 9.91
CA ILE A 40 -11.56 10.51 10.90
C ILE A 40 -10.70 11.24 11.95
N LEU A 41 -9.85 12.18 11.53
CA LEU A 41 -8.99 12.95 12.45
C LEU A 41 -9.82 13.85 13.37
N THR A 42 -10.87 14.49 12.87
CA THR A 42 -11.79 15.29 13.70
C THR A 42 -12.54 14.41 14.70
N LEU A 43 -13.07 13.25 14.28
CA LEU A 43 -13.72 12.30 15.19
C LEU A 43 -12.76 11.83 16.29
N TYR A 44 -11.50 11.57 15.95
CA TYR A 44 -10.51 11.04 16.88
C TYR A 44 -9.93 12.12 17.82
N ASN A 45 -9.48 13.26 17.28
CA ASN A 45 -8.72 14.27 18.02
C ASN A 45 -9.60 15.36 18.64
N GLU A 46 -10.65 15.80 17.94
CA GLU A 46 -11.49 16.91 18.41
C GLU A 46 -12.67 16.39 19.24
N LEU A 47 -13.29 15.30 18.78
CA LEU A 47 -14.47 14.71 19.42
C LEU A 47 -14.13 13.56 20.38
N ASN A 48 -12.85 13.17 20.49
CA ASN A 48 -12.36 12.12 21.39
C ASN A 48 -13.10 10.78 21.26
N TYR A 49 -13.56 10.44 20.05
CA TYR A 49 -14.25 9.16 19.83
C TYR A 49 -13.27 7.99 19.88
N SER A 50 -13.74 6.90 20.50
CA SER A 50 -12.96 5.67 20.52
C SER A 50 -12.77 5.11 19.10
N LEU A 51 -11.68 4.39 18.88
CA LEU A 51 -11.44 3.72 17.60
C LEU A 51 -12.59 2.75 17.21
N GLY A 52 -13.26 2.15 18.20
CA GLY A 52 -14.42 1.29 17.96
C GLY A 52 -15.61 2.07 17.41
N THR A 53 -15.89 3.25 17.99
CA THR A 53 -16.94 4.17 17.52
C THR A 53 -16.67 4.63 16.09
N ILE A 54 -15.42 4.99 15.78
CA ILE A 54 -15.02 5.40 14.43
C ILE A 54 -15.14 4.23 13.44
N GLN A 55 -14.81 3.01 13.87
CA GLN A 55 -14.95 1.81 13.05
C GLN A 55 -16.42 1.51 12.71
N ILE A 56 -17.32 1.65 13.69
CA ILE A 56 -18.78 1.53 13.47
C ILE A 56 -19.24 2.60 12.49
N TRP A 57 -18.87 3.86 12.70
CA TRP A 57 -19.21 4.95 11.80
C TRP A 57 -18.71 4.72 10.36
N LEU A 58 -17.47 4.24 10.18
CA LEU A 58 -16.94 3.88 8.86
C LEU A 58 -17.76 2.77 8.20
N THR A 59 -18.21 1.79 8.98
CA THR A 59 -19.00 0.65 8.47
C THR A 59 -20.41 1.11 8.08
N GLU A 60 -21.09 1.88 8.94
CA GLU A 60 -22.49 2.26 8.75
C GLU A 60 -22.70 3.43 7.79
N LYS A 61 -21.79 4.42 7.79
CA LYS A 61 -21.96 5.65 7.01
C LYS A 61 -21.18 5.66 5.71
N LYS A 62 -20.08 4.90 5.65
CA LYS A 62 -19.17 4.90 4.50
C LYS A 62 -19.02 3.52 3.85
N GLU A 63 -19.69 2.50 4.37
CA GLU A 63 -19.60 1.10 3.90
C GLU A 63 -18.15 0.55 3.88
N ILE A 64 -17.33 1.03 4.81
CA ILE A 64 -15.91 0.66 4.91
C ILE A 64 -15.71 -0.21 6.14
N SER A 65 -15.49 -1.50 5.91
CA SER A 65 -15.03 -2.43 6.94
C SER A 65 -13.50 -2.41 7.04
N VAL A 66 -12.99 -2.03 8.20
CA VAL A 66 -11.55 -2.03 8.53
C VAL A 66 -11.34 -2.52 9.95
N SER A 67 -10.19 -3.14 10.21
CA SER A 67 -9.81 -3.51 11.57
C SER A 67 -9.39 -2.28 12.38
N ARG A 68 -9.59 -2.34 13.71
CA ARG A 68 -9.12 -1.32 14.65
C ARG A 68 -7.61 -1.05 14.53
N SER A 69 -6.82 -2.10 14.29
CA SER A 69 -5.36 -1.99 14.09
C SER A 69 -4.99 -1.25 12.80
N THR A 70 -5.75 -1.47 11.72
CA THR A 70 -5.57 -0.75 10.45
C THR A 70 -5.87 0.73 10.62
N LEU A 71 -6.96 1.05 11.32
CA LEU A 71 -7.35 2.43 11.64
C LEU A 71 -6.27 3.12 12.48
N LEU A 72 -5.80 2.48 13.55
CA LEU A 72 -4.73 3.02 14.41
C LEU A 72 -3.43 3.26 13.64
N THR A 73 -3.03 2.30 12.80
CA THR A 73 -1.83 2.44 11.96
C THR A 73 -1.96 3.63 11.01
N ARG A 74 -3.16 3.85 10.45
CA ARG A 74 -3.41 4.98 9.55
C ARG A 74 -3.39 6.32 10.28
N LEU A 75 -3.97 6.38 11.48
CA LEU A 75 -3.91 7.58 12.34
C LEU A 75 -2.47 7.98 12.64
N LYS A 76 -1.65 7.04 13.13
CA LYS A 76 -0.22 7.27 13.41
C LYS A 76 0.53 7.78 12.18
N TYR A 77 0.28 7.16 11.02
CA TYR A 77 0.89 7.63 9.77
C TYR A 77 0.50 9.08 9.44
N TRP A 78 -0.76 9.48 9.65
CA TRP A 78 -1.19 10.86 9.40
C TRP A 78 -0.64 11.86 10.41
N GLU A 79 -0.43 11.45 11.66
CA GLU A 79 0.25 12.24 12.68
C GLU A 79 1.73 12.45 12.32
N ASP A 80 2.42 11.38 11.91
CA ASP A 80 3.83 11.45 11.49
C ASP A 80 4.04 12.35 10.26
N LEU A 81 3.05 12.44 9.37
CA LEU A 81 3.09 13.39 8.26
C LEU A 81 3.02 14.84 8.75
N LYS A 82 2.20 15.13 9.75
CA LYS A 82 2.05 16.48 10.33
C LYS A 82 3.36 16.94 10.97
N SER A 83 4.14 16.04 11.55
CA SER A 83 5.44 16.35 12.17
C SER A 83 6.55 16.68 11.17
N LYS A 84 6.32 16.53 9.86
CA LYS A 84 7.30 16.78 8.79
C LYS A 84 6.96 18.00 7.93
N GLU A 85 5.81 18.63 8.18
CA GLU A 85 5.42 19.92 7.60
C GLU A 85 5.86 21.06 8.53
#